data_AF-M0MGM7-F1
#
_entry.id   AF-M0MGM7-F1
#
_cell.length_a   1.000
_cell.length_b   1.000
_cell.length_c   1.000
_cell.angle_alpha   90.00
_cell.angle_beta   90.00
_cell.angle_gamma   90.00
#
_symmetry.space_group_name_H-M   'P 1'
#
loop_
_entity.id
_entity.type
_entity.pdbx_description
1 polymer ?
#
loop_
_entity_poly.entity_id
_entity_poly.type
_entity_poly.pdbx_seq_one_letter_code
_entity_poly.pdbx_strand_id
1 'polypeptide(L)'
;MATTEKRSHDDAQLKTDDRDAAYTGYRRSTERNRVVGPDGHQLDPRTDLANHSPTGLEWGYGGSGPAQLALALLADHYADTVAFDHYQDFKNDVVAALDGDEWAIDIATVENYLDPAQIEDSTPTTEISGPHDEIINGEPTGETFYRCEGCGMESLSSGLKMNGCPRCD
;
A
#
# COMPACT_ATOMS: atom_id res chain seq x y z
N MET A 1 -5.26 -64.28 14.54
CA MET A 1 -4.44 -63.75 13.42
C MET A 1 -5.14 -62.51 12.92
N ALA A 2 -4.38 -61.44 12.71
CA ALA A 2 -4.80 -60.04 12.80
C ALA A 2 -5.86 -59.60 11.78
N THR A 3 -6.87 -58.87 12.29
CA THR A 3 -7.72 -57.93 11.55
C THR A 3 -6.99 -56.58 11.50
N THR A 4 -6.81 -55.97 10.34
CA THR A 4 -6.70 -54.51 10.25
C THR A 4 -7.18 -54.06 8.87
N GLU A 5 -8.35 -53.42 8.90
CA GLU A 5 -9.00 -52.76 7.79
C GLU A 5 -8.37 -51.40 7.47
N LYS A 6 -8.70 -50.94 6.26
CA LYS A 6 -8.30 -49.70 5.59
C LYS A 6 -8.30 -48.46 6.50
N ARG A 7 -7.23 -47.67 6.45
CA ARG A 7 -7.23 -46.28 6.91
C ARG A 7 -7.40 -45.37 5.69
N SER A 8 -8.62 -44.87 5.51
CA SER A 8 -8.94 -43.72 4.66
C SER A 8 -8.24 -42.49 5.25
N HIS A 9 -7.43 -41.81 4.45
CA HIS A 9 -6.96 -40.47 4.80
C HIS A 9 -7.94 -39.49 4.17
N ASP A 10 -8.96 -39.14 4.95
CA ASP A 10 -9.81 -37.98 4.71
C ASP A 10 -8.94 -36.73 4.98
N ASP A 11 -8.47 -36.11 3.90
CA ASP A 11 -7.82 -34.80 3.91
C ASP A 11 -8.89 -33.74 4.21
N ALA A 12 -9.13 -33.54 5.50
CA ALA A 12 -9.93 -32.44 6.00
C ALA A 12 -9.08 -31.17 5.95
N GLN A 13 -9.01 -30.55 4.78
CA GLN A 13 -8.51 -29.20 4.64
C GLN A 13 -9.46 -28.25 5.39
N LEU A 14 -9.07 -27.94 6.63
CA LEU A 14 -9.70 -26.96 7.50
C LEU A 14 -9.76 -25.63 6.76
N LYS A 15 -10.97 -25.23 6.35
CA LYS A 15 -11.28 -23.83 6.05
C LYS A 15 -11.14 -23.07 7.36
N THR A 16 -10.02 -22.40 7.57
CA THR A 16 -9.89 -21.39 8.60
C THR A 16 -10.94 -20.31 8.32
N ASP A 17 -11.70 -19.94 9.35
CA ASP A 17 -12.74 -18.91 9.29
C ASP A 17 -12.09 -17.63 8.77
N ASP A 18 -12.66 -17.08 7.69
CA ASP A 18 -12.24 -15.83 7.03
C ASP A 18 -12.14 -14.63 7.99
N ARG A 19 -12.71 -14.73 9.20
CA ARG A 19 -12.73 -13.72 10.25
C ARG A 19 -11.46 -13.63 11.11
N ASP A 20 -10.45 -14.45 10.81
CA ASP A 20 -9.11 -14.37 11.43
C ASP A 20 -8.05 -13.89 10.42
N ALA A 21 -8.50 -13.48 9.22
CA ALA A 21 -7.64 -12.96 8.17
C ALA A 21 -7.01 -11.63 8.60
N ALA A 22 -5.71 -11.64 8.88
CA ALA A 22 -5.01 -10.48 9.41
C ALA A 22 -3.65 -10.27 8.75
N TYR A 23 -3.25 -9.00 8.65
CA TYR A 23 -1.86 -8.64 8.44
C TYR A 23 -1.12 -8.70 9.77
N THR A 24 0.02 -9.39 9.80
CA THR A 24 0.82 -9.52 11.01
C THR A 24 2.25 -9.05 10.77
N GLY A 25 2.74 -8.14 11.61
CA GLY A 25 4.11 -7.65 11.56
C GLY A 25 4.97 -8.17 12.70
N TYR A 26 6.23 -8.46 12.38
CA TYR A 26 7.23 -8.95 13.31
C TYR A 26 8.52 -8.13 13.16
N ARG A 27 8.89 -7.38 14.20
CA ARG A 27 10.16 -6.68 14.30
C ARG A 27 11.26 -7.71 14.56
N ARG A 28 12.34 -7.66 13.78
CA ARG A 28 13.42 -8.65 13.85
C ARG A 28 14.71 -7.97 14.28
N SER A 29 15.40 -8.57 15.25
CA SER A 29 16.60 -7.96 15.84
C SER A 29 17.84 -8.06 14.94
N THR A 30 17.88 -9.02 14.02
CA THR A 30 19.05 -9.34 13.18
C THR A 30 18.77 -9.31 11.69
N GLU A 31 17.50 -9.14 11.31
CA GLU A 31 17.02 -9.20 9.93
C GLU A 31 16.05 -8.03 9.71
N ARG A 32 15.63 -7.82 8.45
CA ARG A 32 14.57 -6.84 8.17
C ARG A 32 13.26 -7.30 8.82
N ASN A 33 12.46 -6.34 9.24
CA ASN A 33 11.12 -6.61 9.75
C ASN A 33 10.30 -7.35 8.69
N ARG A 34 9.48 -8.28 9.16
CA ARG A 34 8.65 -9.13 8.30
C ARG A 34 7.19 -8.78 8.52
N VAL A 35 6.46 -8.56 7.44
CA VAL A 35 5.01 -8.44 7.45
C VAL A 35 4.44 -9.55 6.59
N VAL A 36 3.39 -10.19 7.09
CA VAL A 36 2.72 -11.33 6.48
C VAL A 36 1.26 -10.96 6.25
N GLY A 37 0.75 -11.22 5.06
CA GLY A 37 -0.66 -11.02 4.75
C GLY A 37 -1.56 -12.18 5.19
N PRO A 38 -2.88 -12.02 5.04
CA PRO A 38 -3.86 -12.97 5.56
C PRO A 38 -3.74 -14.39 5.00
N ASP A 39 -3.30 -14.54 3.76
CA ASP A 39 -3.05 -15.83 3.09
C ASP A 39 -1.65 -16.40 3.38
N GLY A 40 -0.87 -15.74 4.24
CA GLY A 40 0.45 -16.19 4.68
C GLY A 40 1.59 -15.77 3.75
N HIS A 41 1.31 -15.01 2.68
CA HIS A 41 2.36 -14.43 1.84
C HIS A 41 3.17 -13.38 2.60
N GLN A 42 4.43 -13.22 2.20
CA GLN A 42 5.22 -12.10 2.68
C GLN A 42 4.83 -10.86 1.90
N LEU A 43 4.46 -9.79 2.62
CA LEU A 43 4.06 -8.53 2.02
C LEU A 43 5.22 -7.93 1.21
N ASP A 44 4.97 -7.63 -0.06
CA ASP A 44 5.94 -6.93 -0.91
C ASP A 44 6.02 -5.46 -0.49
N PRO A 45 7.20 -4.90 -0.19
CA PRO A 45 7.31 -3.51 0.19
C PRO A 45 6.86 -2.50 -0.86
N ARG A 46 6.63 -2.93 -2.11
CA ARG A 46 6.22 -2.08 -3.24
C ARG A 46 7.16 -0.89 -3.48
N THR A 47 8.47 -1.13 -3.37
CA THR A 47 9.51 -0.11 -3.65
C THR A 47 9.57 0.29 -5.13
N ASP A 48 8.94 -0.49 -6.01
CA ASP A 48 8.66 -0.16 -7.41
C ASP A 48 7.65 0.99 -7.55
N LEU A 49 6.67 1.08 -6.64
CA LEU A 49 5.64 2.11 -6.66
C LEU A 49 6.14 3.42 -6.06
N ALA A 50 6.78 3.36 -4.88
CA ALA A 50 7.55 4.45 -4.31
C ALA A 50 8.62 3.91 -3.36
N ASN A 51 9.79 4.56 -3.32
CA ASN A 51 10.89 4.14 -2.46
C ASN A 51 11.10 5.16 -1.33
N HIS A 52 10.27 5.06 -0.30
CA HIS A 52 10.40 5.86 0.92
C HIS A 52 11.49 5.33 1.85
N SER A 53 11.68 4.01 1.88
CA SER A 53 12.62 3.34 2.78
C SER A 53 13.25 2.13 2.10
N PRO A 54 14.48 2.24 1.56
CA PRO A 54 15.20 1.07 1.06
C PRO A 54 15.59 0.11 2.21
N THR A 55 15.54 0.59 3.45
CA THR A 55 15.85 -0.17 4.66
C THR A 55 14.74 -1.15 5.07
N GLY A 56 13.53 -0.99 4.55
CA GLY A 56 12.41 -1.92 4.76
C GLY A 56 11.21 -1.29 5.47
N LEU A 57 10.32 -2.18 5.92
CA LEU A 57 9.04 -1.85 6.55
C LEU A 57 9.22 -1.53 8.04
N GLU A 58 8.61 -0.46 8.52
CA GLU A 58 8.64 -0.02 9.92
C GLU A 58 7.25 0.46 10.35
N TRP A 59 7.05 0.67 11.65
CA TRP A 59 5.77 1.10 12.23
C TRP A 59 5.97 1.74 13.61
N GLY A 60 4.91 2.39 14.12
CA GLY A 60 4.88 3.01 15.46
C GLY A 60 5.42 4.44 15.52
N TYR A 61 5.59 5.09 14.37
CA TYR A 61 5.99 6.50 14.27
C TYR A 61 5.59 7.08 12.89
N GLY A 62 5.77 8.39 12.68
CA GLY A 62 5.32 9.11 11.48
C GLY A 62 6.33 9.24 10.32
N GLY A 63 7.33 8.36 10.21
CA GLY A 63 8.44 8.52 9.25
C GLY A 63 8.34 7.70 7.95
N SER A 64 9.44 7.63 7.21
CA SER A 64 9.50 7.02 5.87
C SER A 64 9.34 5.49 5.84
N GLY A 65 9.81 4.79 6.88
CA GLY A 65 9.59 3.33 7.00
C GLY A 65 8.11 2.97 7.23
N PRO A 66 7.40 3.64 8.15
CA PRO A 66 5.94 3.58 8.28
C PRO A 66 5.19 3.96 7.02
N ALA A 67 5.68 4.97 6.28
CA ALA A 67 5.13 5.33 4.97
C ALA A 67 5.23 4.18 3.96
N GLN A 68 6.38 3.49 3.90
CA GLN A 68 6.55 2.32 3.04
C GLN A 68 5.60 1.17 3.42
N LEU A 69 5.40 0.92 4.73
CA LEU A 69 4.46 -0.10 5.18
C LEU A 69 3.01 0.26 4.85
N ALA A 70 2.61 1.52 5.05
CA ALA A 70 1.27 1.98 4.69
C ALA A 70 1.00 1.78 3.19
N LEU A 71 1.95 2.16 2.34
CA LEU A 71 1.84 1.97 0.90
C LEU A 71 1.72 0.49 0.52
N ALA A 72 2.57 -0.36 1.09
CA ALA A 72 2.56 -1.80 0.83
C ALA A 72 1.24 -2.45 1.23
N LEU A 73 0.69 -2.11 2.41
CA LEU A 73 -0.60 -2.63 2.90
C LEU A 73 -1.76 -2.22 1.99
N LEU A 74 -1.85 -0.94 1.62
CA LEU A 74 -2.90 -0.50 0.72
C LEU A 74 -2.73 -1.08 -0.69
N ALA A 75 -1.52 -1.22 -1.21
CA ALA A 75 -1.26 -1.74 -2.55
C ALA A 75 -1.42 -3.26 -2.66
N ASP A 76 -1.48 -3.97 -1.53
CA ASP A 76 -1.85 -5.38 -1.48
C ASP A 76 -3.36 -5.57 -1.65
N HIS A 77 -4.17 -4.57 -1.27
CA HIS A 77 -5.62 -4.65 -1.30
C HIS A 77 -6.29 -3.83 -2.42
N TYR A 78 -5.75 -2.65 -2.73
CA TYR A 78 -6.29 -1.70 -3.71
C TYR A 78 -5.38 -1.57 -4.93
N ALA A 79 -5.88 -0.91 -5.97
CA ALA A 79 -5.07 -0.51 -7.11
C ALA A 79 -3.94 0.45 -6.69
N ASP A 80 -2.82 0.39 -7.40
CA ASP A 80 -1.61 1.18 -7.11
C ASP A 80 -1.88 2.68 -6.99
N THR A 81 -2.77 3.25 -7.83
CA THR A 81 -3.12 4.68 -7.77
C THR A 81 -3.85 5.04 -6.48
N VAL A 82 -4.79 4.21 -6.06
CA VAL A 82 -5.54 4.36 -4.80
C VAL A 82 -4.59 4.24 -3.61
N ALA A 83 -3.76 3.20 -3.59
CA ALA A 83 -2.77 3.03 -2.53
C ALA A 83 -1.82 4.23 -2.44
N PHE A 84 -1.34 4.71 -3.59
CA PHE A 84 -0.44 5.85 -3.66
C PHE A 84 -1.08 7.18 -3.25
N ASP A 85 -2.38 7.33 -3.45
CA ASP A 85 -3.08 8.55 -3.05
C ASP A 85 -3.33 8.64 -1.54
N HIS A 86 -3.59 7.50 -0.90
CA HIS A 86 -4.12 7.44 0.48
C HIS A 86 -3.14 6.92 1.53
N TYR A 87 -1.95 6.42 1.15
CA TYR A 87 -1.02 5.81 2.12
C TYR A 87 -0.53 6.76 3.22
N GLN A 88 -0.46 8.08 2.97
CA GLN A 88 0.01 9.02 3.99
C GLN A 88 -1.00 9.19 5.11
N ASP A 89 -2.29 9.26 4.78
CA ASP A 89 -3.36 9.33 5.77
C ASP A 89 -3.45 8.00 6.52
N PHE A 90 -3.42 6.86 5.79
CA PHE A 90 -3.40 5.54 6.40
C PHE A 90 -2.19 5.32 7.32
N LYS A 91 -1.03 5.84 6.94
CA LYS A 91 0.17 5.82 7.79
C LYS A 91 -0.09 6.52 9.11
N ASN A 92 -0.64 7.73 9.07
CA ASN A 92 -0.84 8.53 10.28
C ASN A 92 -1.91 7.94 11.20
N ASP A 93 -2.99 7.42 10.62
CA ASP A 93 -4.14 6.92 11.37
C ASP A 93 -3.90 5.53 11.96
N VAL A 94 -3.25 4.64 11.19
CA VAL A 94 -3.13 3.22 11.53
C VAL A 94 -1.68 2.84 11.82
N VAL A 95 -0.78 3.01 10.84
CA VAL A 95 0.58 2.43 10.92
C VAL A 95 1.45 3.09 11.99
N ALA A 96 1.30 4.41 12.19
CA ALA A 96 2.00 5.16 13.21
C ALA A 96 1.53 4.80 14.63
N ALA A 97 0.33 4.23 14.78
CA ALA A 97 -0.23 3.81 16.05
C ALA A 97 0.10 2.37 16.43
N LEU A 98 0.63 1.56 15.50
CA LEU A 98 1.05 0.18 15.78
C LEU A 98 2.21 0.15 16.76
N ASP A 99 2.09 -0.59 17.84
CA ASP A 99 3.11 -0.69 18.88
C ASP A 99 3.73 -2.10 18.97
N GLY A 100 4.82 -2.19 19.74
CA GLY A 100 5.49 -3.45 20.02
C GLY A 100 6.36 -4.01 18.90
N ASP A 101 6.95 -5.17 19.21
CA ASP A 101 7.73 -5.98 18.27
C ASP A 101 6.84 -6.90 17.42
N GLU A 102 5.56 -7.05 17.79
CA GLU A 102 4.58 -7.83 17.05
C GLU A 102 3.24 -7.11 17.09
N TRP A 103 2.56 -7.03 15.94
CA TRP A 103 1.23 -6.47 15.82
C TRP A 103 0.41 -7.28 14.83
N ALA A 104 -0.91 -7.20 14.96
CA ALA A 104 -1.86 -7.71 13.98
C ALA A 104 -2.95 -6.66 13.72
N ILE A 105 -3.30 -6.46 12.46
CA ILE A 105 -4.51 -5.73 12.07
C ILE A 105 -5.36 -6.64 11.19
N ASP A 106 -6.67 -6.61 11.44
CA ASP A 106 -7.62 -7.38 10.65
C ASP A 106 -7.67 -6.87 9.20
N ILE A 107 -7.87 -7.76 8.23
CA ILE A 107 -8.03 -7.40 6.82
C ILE A 107 -9.14 -6.35 6.63
N ALA A 108 -10.22 -6.44 7.43
CA ALA A 108 -11.32 -5.49 7.40
C ALA A 108 -10.87 -4.05 7.72
N THR A 109 -9.78 -3.88 8.47
CA THR A 109 -9.22 -2.55 8.77
C THR A 109 -8.66 -1.89 7.52
N VAL A 110 -8.03 -2.67 6.64
CA VAL A 110 -7.48 -2.19 5.37
C VAL A 110 -8.60 -2.05 4.33
N GLU A 111 -9.46 -3.06 4.22
CA GLU A 111 -10.62 -3.13 3.31
C GLU A 111 -11.63 -2.00 3.50
N ASN A 112 -11.87 -1.57 4.73
CA ASN A 112 -12.88 -0.56 5.04
C ASN A 112 -12.28 0.82 5.35
N TYR A 113 -10.97 1.00 5.13
CA TYR A 113 -10.34 2.30 5.38
C TYR A 113 -10.86 3.37 4.41
N LEU A 114 -11.12 3.00 3.15
CA LEU A 114 -11.59 3.90 2.12
C LEU A 114 -13.06 3.65 1.78
N ASP A 115 -13.83 4.72 1.64
CA ASP A 115 -15.19 4.66 1.06
C ASP A 115 -15.11 4.53 -0.47
N PRO A 116 -16.09 3.89 -1.14
CA PRO A 116 -16.13 3.78 -2.59
C PRO A 116 -15.90 5.08 -3.35
N ALA A 117 -16.37 6.24 -2.86
CA ALA A 117 -16.12 7.51 -3.53
C ALA A 117 -14.64 7.89 -3.57
N GLN A 118 -13.87 7.57 -2.52
CA GLN A 118 -12.42 7.82 -2.51
C GLN A 118 -11.65 6.86 -3.41
N ILE A 119 -12.14 5.62 -3.55
CA ILE A 119 -11.56 4.63 -4.47
C ILE A 119 -11.79 5.12 -5.91
N GLU A 120 -13.03 5.47 -6.26
CA GLU A 120 -13.38 5.91 -7.62
C GLU A 120 -12.63 7.18 -8.03
N ASP A 121 -12.50 8.17 -7.13
CA ASP A 121 -11.76 9.42 -7.39
C ASP A 121 -10.25 9.19 -7.67
N SER A 122 -9.67 8.19 -7.03
CA SER A 122 -8.27 7.79 -7.23
C SER A 122 -8.06 6.80 -8.39
N THR A 123 -9.13 6.26 -8.98
CA THR A 123 -9.00 5.43 -10.19
C THR A 123 -8.93 6.32 -11.43
N PRO A 124 -7.89 6.20 -12.26
CA PRO A 124 -7.84 6.95 -13.51
C PRO A 124 -8.97 6.48 -14.42
N THR A 125 -10.01 7.31 -14.54
CA THR A 125 -11.05 7.12 -15.54
C THR A 125 -10.38 7.12 -16.91
N THR A 126 -10.51 6.02 -17.65
CA THR A 126 -9.92 5.84 -18.99
C THR A 126 -10.46 6.84 -20.03
N GLU A 127 -11.45 7.65 -19.67
CA GLU A 127 -12.00 8.71 -20.52
C GLU A 127 -11.15 9.97 -20.38
N ILE A 128 -10.08 10.07 -21.19
CA ILE A 128 -9.46 11.36 -21.50
C ILE A 128 -10.49 12.16 -22.33
N SER A 129 -11.43 12.82 -21.66
CA SER A 129 -12.35 13.79 -22.28
C SER A 129 -11.77 15.20 -22.10
N GLY A 130 -10.72 15.50 -22.86
CA GLY A 130 -10.12 16.83 -22.95
C GLY A 130 -9.06 16.90 -24.06
N PRO A 131 -8.88 18.05 -24.75
CA PRO A 131 -7.91 18.19 -25.83
C PRO A 131 -6.49 18.36 -25.27
N HIS A 132 -5.87 17.26 -24.80
CA HIS A 132 -4.50 17.28 -24.29
C HIS A 132 -3.43 17.30 -25.41
N ASP A 133 -3.84 17.45 -26.67
CA ASP A 133 -2.99 17.45 -27.87
C ASP A 133 -3.31 18.59 -28.88
N GLU A 134 -3.97 19.67 -28.48
CA GLU A 134 -4.11 20.84 -29.37
C GLU A 134 -2.92 21.80 -29.27
N ILE A 135 -2.04 21.75 -30.28
CA ILE A 135 -1.17 22.88 -30.64
C ILE A 135 -2.06 24.01 -31.16
N ILE A 136 -2.38 24.99 -30.30
CA ILE A 136 -3.02 26.24 -30.74
C ILE A 136 -1.91 27.23 -31.11
N ASN A 137 -1.86 27.63 -32.38
CA ASN A 137 -0.96 28.67 -32.93
C ASN A 137 0.57 28.42 -32.84
N GLY A 138 1.03 27.17 -32.73
CA GLY A 138 2.45 26.84 -32.85
C GLY A 138 3.31 27.17 -31.61
N GLU A 139 2.69 27.49 -30.48
CA GLU A 139 3.34 27.60 -29.18
C GLU A 139 3.05 26.35 -28.34
N PRO A 140 4.06 25.71 -27.72
CA PRO A 140 3.80 24.62 -26.79
C PRO A 140 3.04 25.17 -25.59
N THR A 141 1.79 24.74 -25.42
CA THR A 141 0.97 25.00 -24.21
C THR A 141 1.46 24.22 -22.99
N GLY A 142 2.66 23.61 -23.07
CA GLY A 142 3.20 22.68 -22.10
C GLY A 142 3.36 23.29 -20.72
N GLU A 143 2.37 23.09 -19.87
CA GLU A 143 2.53 23.18 -18.43
C GLU A 143 3.73 22.30 -18.03
N THR A 144 4.69 22.88 -17.32
CA THR A 144 5.87 22.13 -16.89
C THR A 144 5.44 21.15 -15.80
N PHE A 145 5.44 19.86 -16.11
CA PHE A 145 5.18 18.82 -15.12
C PHE A 145 6.37 18.67 -14.19
N TYR A 146 6.12 18.73 -12.88
CA TYR A 146 7.11 18.48 -11.84
C TYR A 146 6.87 17.12 -11.22
N ARG A 147 7.87 16.23 -11.29
CA ARG A 147 7.88 14.93 -10.63
C ARG A 147 8.71 15.00 -9.36
N CYS A 148 8.16 14.59 -8.22
CA CYS A 148 8.94 14.45 -7.00
C CYS A 148 9.81 13.19 -7.04
N GLU A 149 11.09 13.28 -6.66
CA GLU A 149 12.00 12.13 -6.62
C GLU A 149 11.76 11.18 -5.44
N GLY A 150 11.07 11.63 -4.38
CA GLY A 150 10.76 10.80 -3.20
C GLY A 150 9.43 10.05 -3.32
N CYS A 151 8.37 10.76 -3.70
CA CYS A 151 7.02 10.20 -3.82
C CYS A 151 6.71 9.78 -5.26
N GLY A 152 7.33 10.36 -6.29
CA GLY A 152 6.94 10.10 -7.69
C GLY A 152 5.71 10.88 -8.17
N MET A 153 5.09 11.70 -7.31
CA MET A 153 3.95 12.56 -7.63
C MET A 153 4.29 13.52 -8.77
N GLU A 154 3.41 13.58 -9.78
CA GLU A 154 3.45 14.54 -10.87
C GLU A 154 2.46 15.68 -10.58
N SER A 155 2.86 16.95 -10.74
CA SER A 155 1.88 18.04 -10.81
C SER A 155 2.21 19.06 -11.88
N LEU A 156 1.14 19.64 -12.42
CA LEU A 156 1.13 20.71 -13.41
C LEU A 156 1.58 22.07 -12.85
N SER A 157 1.66 22.20 -11.52
CA SER A 157 1.98 23.46 -10.86
C SER A 157 3.43 23.52 -10.36
N SER A 158 4.05 24.70 -10.45
CA SER A 158 5.32 25.03 -9.79
C SER A 158 5.28 24.89 -8.25
N GLY A 159 4.12 24.52 -7.67
CA GLY A 159 3.91 24.32 -6.24
C GLY A 159 4.83 23.26 -5.63
N LEU A 160 5.09 22.14 -6.34
CA LEU A 160 6.04 21.11 -5.89
C LEU A 160 7.46 21.67 -5.70
N LYS A 161 7.87 22.59 -6.57
CA LYS A 161 9.21 23.20 -6.52
C LYS A 161 9.34 24.23 -5.40
N MET A 162 8.24 24.88 -5.02
CA MET A 162 8.26 26.02 -4.10
C MET A 162 7.91 25.65 -2.65
N ASN A 163 7.07 24.62 -2.44
CA ASN A 163 6.57 24.23 -1.10
C ASN A 163 6.97 22.82 -0.66
N GLY A 164 7.69 22.05 -1.49
CA GLY A 164 8.00 20.63 -1.24
C GLY A 164 6.88 19.69 -1.73
N CYS A 165 7.17 18.37 -1.84
CA CYS A 165 6.12 17.36 -2.08
C CYS A 165 5.32 17.23 -0.77
N PRO A 166 4.02 17.58 -0.73
CA PRO A 166 3.22 17.44 0.50
C PRO A 166 3.05 15.97 0.92
N ARG A 167 3.41 15.02 0.04
CA ARG A 167 3.49 13.58 0.34
C ARG A 167 4.87 13.10 0.80
N CYS A 168 5.90 13.95 0.95
CA CYS A 168 7.26 13.49 1.31
C CYS A 168 7.83 14.08 2.60
N ASP A 169 7.09 14.96 3.30
CA ASP A 169 7.60 15.78 4.42
C ASP A 169 8.66 15.09 5.31
#